data_AF-A0A2K8YSH1-F1
#
_entry.id   AF-A0A2K8YSH1-F1
#
_cell.length_a   1.000
_cell.length_b   1.000
_cell.length_c   1.000
_cell.angle_alpha   90.00
_cell.angle_beta   90.00
_cell.angle_gamma   90.00
#
_symmetry.space_group_name_H-M   'P 1'
#
loop_
_entity.id
_entity.type
_entity.pdbx_description
1 polymer ?
#
loop_
_entity_poly.entity_id
_entity_poly.type
_entity_poly.pdbx_seq_one_letter_code
_entity_poly.pdbx_strand_id
1 'polypeptide(L)' 'MNSDDEKLIAFFKGRKLPPKGYFQISAWDSTFDLKNTIDLAIVGIRAGDGASREMLKRIKQRLEDETKTE' A
#
# COMPACT_ATOMS: atom_id res chain seq x y z
N MET A 1 0.55 -15.34 10.52
CA MET A 1 0.06 -14.30 9.58
C MET A 1 -1.46 -14.31 9.64
N ASN A 2 -2.09 -13.13 9.70
CA ASN A 2 -3.54 -13.01 9.81
C ASN A 2 -4.17 -13.06 8.41
N SER A 3 -5.35 -13.65 8.25
CA SER A 3 -6.00 -13.77 6.92
C SER A 3 -6.27 -12.42 6.25
N ASP A 4 -6.40 -11.35 7.04
CA ASP A 4 -6.56 -9.98 6.55
C ASP A 4 -5.27 -9.45 5.90
N ASP A 5 -4.10 -9.84 6.42
CA ASP A 5 -2.80 -9.44 5.87
C ASP A 5 -2.57 -10.07 4.51
N GLU A 6 -2.91 -11.35 4.37
CA GLU A 6 -2.75 -12.07 3.10
C GLU A 6 -3.65 -11.49 2.01
N LYS A 7 -4.88 -11.10 2.35
CA LYS A 7 -5.79 -10.39 1.43
C LYS A 7 -5.23 -9.03 1.03
N LEU A 8 -4.64 -8.30 1.97
CA LEU A 8 -4.02 -7.01 1.71
C LEU A 8 -2.82 -7.16 0.77
N ILE A 9 -1.94 -8.11 1.02
CA ILE A 9 -0.78 -8.41 0.16
C ILE A 9 -1.25 -8.85 -1.24
N ALA A 10 -2.26 -9.71 -1.32
CA ALA A 10 -2.81 -10.19 -2.60
C ALA A 10 -3.39 -9.05 -3.47
N PHE A 11 -4.03 -8.06 -2.84
CA PHE A 11 -4.53 -6.87 -3.54
C PHE A 11 -3.43 -6.12 -4.28
N PHE A 12 -2.23 -6.03 -3.69
CA PHE A 12 -1.10 -5.31 -4.29
C PHE A 12 -0.29 -6.16 -5.28
N LYS A 13 -0.26 -7.49 -5.12
CA LYS A 13 0.55 -8.39 -5.94
C LYS A 13 0.13 -8.44 -7.42
N GLY A 14 -1.14 -8.18 -7.72
CA GLY A 14 -1.71 -8.27 -9.08
C GLY A 14 -2.16 -6.95 -9.71
N ARG A 15 -2.04 -5.82 -8.99
CA ARG A 15 -2.59 -4.53 -9.44
C ARG A 15 -1.54 -3.74 -10.22
N LYS A 16 -1.95 -3.09 -11.30
CA LYS A 16 -1.15 -2.03 -11.92
C LYS A 16 -1.10 -0.86 -10.95
N LEU A 17 0.06 -0.66 -10.35
CA LEU A 17 0.35 0.51 -9.55
C LEU A 17 0.67 1.69 -10.47
N PRO A 18 0.35 2.93 -10.07
CA PRO A 18 0.79 4.11 -10.81
C PRO A 18 2.31 4.05 -11.00
N PRO A 19 2.81 4.51 -12.16
CA PRO A 19 4.24 4.56 -12.43
C PRO A 19 4.94 5.47 -11.41
N LYS A 20 6.28 5.39 -11.35
CA LYS A 20 7.09 6.22 -10.44
C LYS A 20 6.66 7.68 -10.53
N GLY A 21 6.27 8.24 -9.40
CA GLY A 21 5.59 9.51 -9.31
C GLY A 21 5.24 9.83 -7.87
N TYR A 22 5.01 11.11 -7.58
CA TYR A 22 4.59 11.54 -6.26
C TYR A 22 3.24 10.92 -5.91
N PHE A 23 3.23 10.07 -4.89
CA PHE A 23 2.04 9.45 -4.36
C PHE A 23 1.87 9.87 -2.90
N GLN A 24 0.82 10.65 -2.65
CA GLN A 24 0.49 11.09 -1.30
C GLN A 24 -0.36 10.03 -0.60
N ILE A 25 0.20 9.41 0.43
CA ILE A 25 -0.45 8.37 1.24
C ILE A 25 -1.34 9.00 2.31
N SER A 26 -0.90 10.12 2.90
CA SER A 26 -1.61 10.88 3.92
C SER A 26 -1.19 12.36 3.89
N ALA A 27 -1.77 13.20 4.75
CA ALA A 27 -1.37 14.60 4.90
C ALA A 27 0.12 14.78 5.25
N TRP A 28 0.73 13.78 5.89
CA TRP A 28 2.11 13.80 6.38
C TRP A 28 3.02 12.74 5.75
N ASP A 29 2.46 11.85 4.93
CA ASP A 29 3.18 10.73 4.34
C ASP A 29 3.00 10.72 2.81
N SER A 30 4.12 10.66 2.11
CA SER A 30 4.16 10.54 0.66
C SER A 30 5.36 9.72 0.22
N THR A 31 5.28 9.13 -0.97
CA THR A 31 6.37 8.36 -1.57
C THR A 31 6.45 8.67 -3.05
N PHE A 32 7.67 8.69 -3.58
CA PHE A 32 7.91 8.77 -5.03
C PHE A 32 8.01 7.40 -5.69
N ASP A 33 8.17 6.34 -4.89
CA ASP A 33 8.31 4.96 -5.36
C ASP A 33 7.34 4.05 -4.60
N LEU A 34 6.05 4.19 -4.97
CA LEU A 34 4.96 3.46 -4.33
C LEU A 34 5.17 1.94 -4.37
N LYS A 35 5.71 1.41 -5.47
CA LYS A 35 6.01 -0.02 -5.61
C LYS A 35 7.01 -0.47 -4.55
N ASN A 36 8.11 0.26 -4.38
CA ASN A 36 9.11 -0.08 -3.36
C ASN A 36 8.55 0.06 -1.94
N THR A 37 7.76 1.12 -1.67
CA THR A 37 7.10 1.30 -0.37
C THR A 37 6.16 0.14 -0.04
N ILE A 38 5.36 -0.30 -1.01
CA ILE A 38 4.47 -1.46 -0.84
C ILE A 38 5.28 -2.73 -0.57
N ASP A 39 6.35 -2.98 -1.32
CA ASP A 39 7.18 -4.18 -1.15
C ASP A 39 7.80 -4.24 0.26
N LEU A 40 8.37 -3.11 0.73
CA LEU A 40 8.90 -2.98 2.09
C LEU A 40 7.81 -3.18 3.16
N ALA A 41 6.63 -2.60 2.97
CA ALA A 41 5.53 -2.77 3.91
C ALA A 41 5.00 -4.22 3.93
N ILE A 42 5.00 -4.93 2.79
CA ILE A 42 4.67 -6.37 2.74
C ILE A 42 5.68 -7.17 3.57
N VAL A 43 6.97 -6.86 3.45
CA VAL A 43 8.03 -7.49 4.27
C VAL A 43 7.81 -7.20 5.75
N GLY A 44 7.50 -5.94 6.11
CA GLY A 44 7.18 -5.54 7.48
C GLY A 44 5.99 -6.31 8.06
N ILE A 45 4.89 -6.43 7.32
CA ILE A 45 3.71 -7.20 7.75
C ILE A 45 4.06 -8.68 7.98
N ARG A 46 4.90 -9.28 7.13
CA ARG A 46 5.38 -10.66 7.34
C ARG A 46 6.21 -10.81 8.61
N ALA A 47 6.93 -9.75 9.00
CA ALA A 47 7.66 -9.68 10.26
C ALA A 47 6.76 -9.36 11.47
N GLY A 48 5.47 -9.12 11.28
CA GLY A 48 4.52 -8.76 12.34
C GLY A 48 4.44 -7.26 12.65
N ASP A 49 4.94 -6.40 11.75
CA ASP A 49 4.91 -4.95 11.92
C ASP A 49 3.51 -4.38 11.68
N GLY A 50 2.90 -3.84 12.75
CA GLY A 50 1.57 -3.25 12.70
C GLY A 50 1.51 -1.94 11.93
N ALA A 51 2.59 -1.15 11.91
CA ALA A 51 2.65 0.12 11.19
C ALA A 51 2.58 -0.09 9.67
N SER A 52 3.32 -1.08 9.16
CA SER A 52 3.31 -1.49 7.76
C SER A 52 1.92 -1.93 7.29
N ARG A 53 1.16 -2.60 8.17
CA ARG A 53 -0.24 -2.96 7.92
C ARG A 53 -1.11 -1.72 7.71
N GLU A 54 -1.01 -0.74 8.61
CA GLU A 54 -1.79 0.49 8.48
C GLU A 54 -1.39 1.29 7.24
N MET A 55 -0.10 1.33 6.92
CA MET A 55 0.41 1.99 5.72
C MET A 55 -0.20 1.37 4.44
N LEU A 56 -0.16 0.04 4.30
CA LEU A 56 -0.79 -0.64 3.16
C LEU A 56 -2.30 -0.42 3.09
N LYS A 57 -3.00 -0.34 4.24
CA LYS A 57 -4.43 -0.01 4.26
C LYS A 57 -4.71 1.40 3.74
N ARG A 58 -3.92 2.40 4.14
CA ARG A 58 -4.05 3.78 3.66
C ARG A 58 -3.75 3.89 2.17
N ILE A 59 -2.68 3.25 1.72
CA ILE A 59 -2.33 3.18 0.30
C ILE A 59 -3.48 2.55 -0.50
N LYS A 60 -4.05 1.44 -0.01
CA LYS A 60 -5.19 0.77 -0.63
C LYS A 60 -6.39 1.72 -0.75
N GLN A 61 -6.78 2.37 0.35
CA GLN A 61 -7.89 3.32 0.34
C GLN A 61 -7.65 4.45 -0.67
N ARG A 62 -6.44 4.99 -0.72
CA ARG A 62 -6.10 6.08 -1.64
C ARG A 62 -6.15 5.65 -3.10
N LEU A 63 -5.63 4.46 -3.43
CA LEU A 63 -5.73 3.92 -4.79
C LEU A 63 -7.18 3.67 -5.20
N GLU A 64 -8.03 3.18 -4.30
CA GLU A 64 -9.45 2.98 -4.58
C GLU A 64 -10.21 4.30 -4.76
N ASP A 65 -9.83 5.33 -4.01
CA ASP A 65 -10.37 6.70 -4.11
C ASP A 65 -10.00 7.37 -5.44
N GLU A 66 -8.73 7.27 -5.86
CA GLU A 66 -8.30 7.77 -7.17
C GLU A 66 -9.02 7.06 -8.32
N THR A 67 -9.33 5.77 -8.20
CA THR A 67 -10.06 5.02 -9.24
C THR A 67 -11.55 5.40 -9.34
N LYS A 68 -12.13 6.05 -8.32
CA LYS A 68 -13.55 6.48 -8.32
C LYS A 68 -13.76 7.88 -8.89
N THR A 69 -12.68 8.61 -9.13
CA THR A 69 -12.75 10.02 -9.53
C THR A 69 -12.53 10.21 -11.05
N GLU A 70 -12.54 9.11 -11.82
CA GLU A 70 -12.50 9.09 -13.29
C GLU A 70 -13.83 8.64 -13.90
#